data_AF-A0A2A2KD30-F1
#
_entry.id   AF-A0A2A2KD30-F1
#
_cell.length_a   1.000
_cell.length_b   1.000
_cell.length_c   1.000
_cell.angle_alpha   90.00
_cell.angle_beta   90.00
_cell.angle_gamma   90.00
#
_symmetry.space_group_name_H-M   'P 1'
#
loop_
_entity.id
_entity.type
_entity.pdbx_description
1 polymer ?
#
loop_
_entity_poly.entity_id
_entity_poly.type
_entity_poly.pdbx_seq_one_letter_code
_entity_poly.pdbx_strand_id
1 'polypeptide(L)'
;MSHADAGRLIHLSKKREREKEDIEQRKKQVEDEAKKQANIGSKFTANYDAVEEHLKSATVGLVTLDDMRELQKDVIVDREKKLARGEDESKKAELSKSKGTAEKYTQKRMLSFVGNDEEEEEEIVIVSKKRVGMDPTVDTSFLPDKERQEQLAKRKEELATEWKAQQEKEKNEEITIAYVYWDGSSHRKNTRMKKGATIAQFLAKAIEALKKEFTELKSCIPENLMFIKEDLIIPHFYT
;
A
#
# COMPACT_ATOMS: atom_id res chain seq x y z
N MET A 1 82.24 -0.12 -12.74
CA MET A 1 80.91 -0.57 -13.20
C MET A 1 80.77 -0.18 -14.66
N SER A 2 80.40 -1.12 -15.53
CA SER A 2 80.35 -0.89 -16.99
C SER A 2 79.27 0.13 -17.34
N HIS A 3 79.55 1.06 -18.27
CA HIS A 3 78.56 2.02 -18.79
C HIS A 3 77.29 1.33 -19.34
N ALA A 4 77.37 0.04 -19.71
CA ALA A 4 76.24 -0.77 -20.16
C ALA A 4 75.26 -1.16 -19.02
N ASP A 5 75.72 -1.25 -17.76
CA ASP A 5 74.87 -1.59 -16.61
C ASP A 5 74.04 -0.39 -16.14
N ALA A 6 74.53 0.83 -16.35
CA ALA A 6 73.85 2.06 -15.94
C ALA A 6 72.52 2.26 -16.70
N GLY A 7 72.47 1.96 -18.01
CA GLY A 7 71.25 2.08 -18.82
C GLY A 7 70.18 1.06 -18.43
N ARG A 8 70.58 -0.17 -18.09
CA ARG A 8 69.65 -1.20 -17.57
C ARG A 8 69.08 -0.80 -16.21
N LEU A 9 69.89 -0.23 -15.34
CA LEU A 9 69.46 0.24 -14.02
C LEU A 9 68.42 1.37 -14.13
N ILE A 10 68.60 2.29 -15.08
CA ILE A 10 67.63 3.37 -15.37
C ILE A 10 66.30 2.78 -15.86
N HIS A 11 66.32 1.83 -16.80
CA HIS A 11 65.08 1.23 -17.28
C HIS A 11 64.34 0.44 -16.19
N LEU A 12 65.07 -0.28 -15.33
CA LEU A 12 64.48 -1.00 -14.20
C LEU A 12 63.88 -0.02 -13.17
N SER A 13 64.54 1.12 -12.91
CA SER A 13 63.99 2.15 -12.03
C SER A 13 62.70 2.77 -12.59
N LYS A 14 62.67 3.11 -13.89
CA LYS A 14 61.50 3.66 -14.58
C LYS A 14 60.34 2.67 -14.64
N LYS A 15 60.64 1.37 -14.73
CA LYS A 15 59.62 0.31 -14.69
C LYS A 15 58.98 0.21 -13.30
N ARG A 16 59.78 0.26 -12.23
CA ARG A 16 59.29 0.26 -10.84
C ARG A 16 58.49 1.51 -10.49
N GLU A 17 58.85 2.66 -11.05
CA GLU A 17 58.13 3.92 -10.86
C GLU A 17 56.72 3.85 -11.45
N ARG A 18 56.58 3.42 -12.71
CA ARG A 18 55.25 3.20 -13.32
C ARG A 18 54.41 2.17 -12.57
N GLU A 19 55.01 1.06 -12.17
CA GLU A 19 54.30 0.02 -11.40
C GLU A 19 53.78 0.57 -10.06
N LYS A 20 54.54 1.47 -9.40
CA LYS A 20 54.09 2.16 -8.18
C LYS A 20 52.95 3.14 -8.46
N GLU A 21 53.05 3.94 -9.52
CA GLU A 21 52.01 4.89 -9.93
C GLU A 21 50.69 4.15 -10.25
N ASP A 22 50.75 3.03 -10.97
CA ASP A 22 49.58 2.19 -11.28
C ASP A 22 48.93 1.61 -10.02
N ILE A 23 49.74 1.18 -9.04
CA ILE A 23 49.25 0.68 -7.74
C ILE A 23 48.59 1.81 -6.95
N GLU A 24 49.18 3.00 -6.92
CA GLU A 24 48.63 4.14 -6.20
C GLU A 24 47.30 4.61 -6.81
N GLN A 25 47.20 4.64 -8.14
CA GLN A 25 45.95 4.95 -8.83
C GLN A 25 44.86 3.92 -8.56
N ARG A 26 45.18 2.62 -8.58
CA ARG A 26 44.21 1.56 -8.23
C ARG A 26 43.77 1.66 -6.77
N LYS A 27 44.70 1.93 -5.85
CA LYS A 27 44.38 2.11 -4.43
C LYS A 27 43.43 3.28 -4.21
N LYS A 28 43.66 4.40 -4.90
CA LYS A 28 42.80 5.59 -4.86
C LYS A 28 41.41 5.31 -5.43
N GLN A 29 41.31 4.59 -6.55
CA GLN A 29 40.01 4.16 -7.11
C GLN A 29 39.22 3.29 -6.14
N VAL A 30 39.87 2.30 -5.50
CA VAL A 30 39.23 1.42 -4.50
C VAL A 30 38.78 2.21 -3.27
N GLU A 31 39.56 3.19 -2.82
CA GLU A 31 39.18 4.04 -1.68
C GLU A 31 37.96 4.92 -2.01
N ASP A 32 37.89 5.47 -3.22
CA ASP A 32 36.76 6.27 -3.68
C ASP A 32 35.49 5.42 -3.88
N GLU A 33 35.63 4.18 -4.35
CA GLU A 33 34.52 3.20 -4.42
C GLU A 33 34.02 2.80 -3.03
N ALA A 34 34.93 2.54 -2.08
CA ALA A 34 34.58 2.22 -0.69
C ALA A 34 33.85 3.38 0.00
N LYS A 35 34.27 4.63 -0.24
CA LYS A 35 33.57 5.84 0.27
C LYS A 35 32.17 5.99 -0.32
N LYS A 36 31.99 5.69 -1.62
CA LYS A 36 30.66 5.69 -2.26
C LYS A 36 29.75 4.61 -1.68
N GLN A 37 30.31 3.45 -1.34
CA GLN A 37 29.57 2.34 -0.74
C GLN A 37 29.19 2.61 0.73
N ALA A 38 30.06 3.25 1.51
CA ALA A 38 29.75 3.68 2.88
C ALA A 38 28.62 4.74 2.93
N ASN A 39 28.51 5.58 1.90
CA ASN A 39 27.44 6.59 1.77
C ASN A 39 26.06 6.00 1.42
N ILE A 40 25.93 4.68 1.29
CA ILE A 40 24.64 4.01 1.06
C ILE A 40 23.84 3.93 2.38
N GLY A 41 24.50 3.72 3.53
CA GLY A 41 23.82 3.60 4.82
C GLY A 41 23.12 4.89 5.29
N SER A 42 23.66 6.06 4.93
CA SER A 42 23.06 7.37 5.25
C SER A 42 21.80 7.67 4.41
N LYS A 43 21.68 7.10 3.21
CA LYS A 43 20.52 7.32 2.33
C LYS A 43 19.24 6.62 2.81
N PHE A 44 19.36 5.61 3.68
CA PHE A 44 18.22 4.86 4.21
C PHE A 44 17.81 5.30 5.63
N THR A 45 18.72 5.88 6.39
CA THR A 45 18.47 6.30 7.79
C THR A 45 17.75 7.64 7.88
N ALA A 46 18.11 8.63 7.07
CA ALA A 46 17.48 9.96 7.10
C ALA A 46 15.98 9.94 6.75
N ASN A 47 15.55 8.98 5.93
CA ASN A 47 14.15 8.85 5.50
C ASN A 47 13.28 8.09 6.51
N TYR A 48 13.89 7.26 7.35
CA TYR A 48 13.16 6.50 8.38
C TYR A 48 12.78 7.41 9.55
N ASP A 49 13.71 8.28 9.96
CA ASP A 49 13.57 9.18 11.11
C ASP A 49 12.39 10.17 10.94
N ALA A 50 12.27 10.79 9.76
CA ALA A 50 11.19 11.75 9.48
C ALA A 50 9.78 11.12 9.45
N VAL A 51 9.66 9.87 9.00
CA VAL A 51 8.39 9.15 8.99
C VAL A 51 8.02 8.69 10.40
N GLU A 52 9.02 8.22 11.15
CA GLU A 52 8.84 7.75 12.51
C GLU A 52 8.46 8.89 13.47
N GLU A 53 9.01 10.09 13.29
CA GLU A 53 8.64 11.29 14.07
C GLU A 53 7.18 11.72 13.83
N HIS A 54 6.71 11.68 12.57
CA HIS A 54 5.32 11.99 12.22
C HIS A 54 4.34 10.96 12.81
N LEU A 55 4.69 9.67 12.75
CA LEU A 55 3.88 8.62 13.34
C LEU A 55 3.87 8.71 14.87
N LYS A 56 5.02 8.95 15.51
CA LYS A 56 5.13 9.10 16.98
C LYS A 56 4.32 10.28 17.50
N SER A 57 4.36 11.43 16.83
CA SER A 57 3.60 12.62 17.25
C SER A 57 2.10 12.47 17.00
N ALA A 58 1.69 11.85 15.90
CA ALA A 58 0.28 11.60 15.60
C ALA A 58 -0.36 10.50 16.46
N THR A 59 0.44 9.63 17.08
CA THR A 59 -0.05 8.48 17.87
C THR A 59 -0.01 8.67 19.38
N VAL A 60 0.22 9.89 19.88
CA VAL A 60 0.15 10.18 21.31
C VAL A 60 -1.31 10.28 21.77
N GLY A 61 -1.81 9.26 22.48
CA GLY A 61 -3.15 9.26 23.08
C GLY A 61 -3.87 7.92 22.97
N LEU A 62 -5.17 7.91 23.24
CA LEU A 62 -6.03 6.75 22.99
C LEU A 62 -6.42 6.75 21.51
N VAL A 63 -5.81 5.86 20.73
CA VAL A 63 -5.98 5.76 19.28
C VAL A 63 -6.62 4.41 18.93
N THR A 64 -7.60 4.40 18.02
CA THR A 64 -8.25 3.17 17.58
C THR A 64 -7.45 2.47 16.48
N LEU A 65 -7.74 1.19 16.23
CA LEU A 65 -7.05 0.43 15.18
C LEU A 65 -7.30 0.98 13.77
N ASP A 66 -8.44 1.63 13.56
CA ASP A 66 -8.77 2.22 12.27
C ASP A 66 -7.99 3.53 12.07
N ASP A 67 -7.88 4.37 13.10
CA ASP A 67 -7.06 5.59 13.06
C ASP A 67 -5.58 5.27 12.72
N MET A 68 -5.02 4.20 13.30
CA MET A 68 -3.65 3.74 12.99
C MET A 68 -3.47 3.33 11.52
N ARG A 69 -4.50 2.72 10.93
CA ARG A 69 -4.47 2.28 9.53
C ARG A 69 -4.63 3.45 8.58
N GLU A 70 -5.40 4.46 8.95
CA GLU A 70 -5.55 5.70 8.17
C GLU A 70 -4.24 6.49 8.18
N LEU A 71 -3.62 6.69 9.35
CA LEU A 71 -2.32 7.37 9.47
C LEU A 71 -1.23 6.69 8.65
N GLN A 72 -1.20 5.35 8.60
CA GLN A 72 -0.24 4.61 7.77
C GLN A 72 -0.50 4.81 6.27
N LYS A 73 -1.76 4.82 5.83
CA LYS A 73 -2.11 5.06 4.43
C LYS A 73 -1.75 6.47 4.01
N ASP A 74 -2.04 7.47 4.85
CA ASP A 74 -1.78 8.87 4.54
C ASP A 74 -0.27 9.14 4.41
N VAL A 75 0.55 8.57 5.29
CA VAL A 75 2.02 8.65 5.19
C VAL A 75 2.55 8.04 3.89
N ILE A 76 1.96 6.94 3.42
CA ILE A 76 2.36 6.30 2.15
C ILE A 76 1.93 7.17 0.97
N VAL A 77 0.69 7.66 0.97
CA VAL A 77 0.14 8.51 -0.11
C VAL A 77 0.91 9.83 -0.21
N ASP A 78 1.22 10.47 0.92
CA ASP A 78 2.01 11.71 0.92
C ASP A 78 3.44 11.47 0.45
N ARG A 79 4.03 10.31 0.76
CA ARG A 79 5.32 9.91 0.22
C ARG A 79 5.28 9.69 -1.29
N GLU A 80 4.26 8.99 -1.79
CA GLU A 80 4.06 8.79 -3.23
C GLU A 80 3.84 10.12 -3.95
N LYS A 81 3.07 11.03 -3.37
CA LYS A 81 2.88 12.40 -3.92
C LYS A 81 4.18 13.20 -3.93
N LYS A 82 5.00 13.14 -2.87
CA LYS A 82 6.30 13.83 -2.82
C LYS A 82 7.29 13.26 -3.84
N LEU A 83 7.31 11.94 -4.01
CA LEU A 83 8.11 11.27 -5.03
C LEU A 83 7.64 11.63 -6.45
N ALA A 84 6.32 11.69 -6.68
CA ALA A 84 5.75 12.08 -7.98
C ALA A 84 5.96 13.57 -8.31
N ARG A 85 5.98 14.44 -7.31
CA ARG A 85 6.27 15.89 -7.48
C ARG A 85 7.75 16.20 -7.64
N GLY A 86 8.65 15.24 -7.40
CA GLY A 86 10.09 15.44 -7.50
C GLY A 86 10.65 16.48 -6.51
N GLU A 87 9.93 16.77 -5.41
CA GLU A 87 10.33 17.79 -4.43
C GLU A 87 11.66 17.45 -3.73
N ASP A 88 12.03 16.17 -3.69
CA ASP A 88 13.33 15.70 -3.21
C ASP A 88 14.49 16.08 -4.15
N GLU A 89 14.22 16.25 -5.45
CA GLU A 89 15.19 16.81 -6.40
C GLU A 89 15.29 18.34 -6.27
N SER A 90 14.17 19.01 -6.00
CA SER A 90 14.11 20.47 -5.82
C SER A 90 14.92 20.92 -4.60
N LYS A 91 14.79 20.22 -3.46
CA LYS A 91 15.58 20.51 -2.24
C LYS A 91 17.07 20.18 -2.42
N LYS A 92 17.41 19.15 -3.18
CA LYS A 92 18.80 18.84 -3.57
C LYS A 92 19.42 19.92 -4.46
N ALA A 93 18.62 20.53 -5.33
CA ALA A 93 19.04 21.63 -6.21
C ALA A 93 19.22 22.96 -5.46
N GLU A 94 18.51 23.19 -4.36
CA GLU A 94 18.70 24.38 -3.51
C GLU A 94 19.94 24.27 -2.62
N LEU A 95 20.22 23.09 -2.04
CA LEU A 95 21.43 22.85 -1.24
C LEU A 95 22.73 22.94 -2.07
N SER A 96 22.69 22.62 -3.37
CA SER A 96 23.85 22.70 -4.26
C SER A 96 24.16 24.12 -4.78
N LYS A 97 23.21 25.07 -4.71
CA LYS A 97 23.45 26.48 -5.07
C LYS A 97 24.32 27.25 -4.07
N SER A 98 24.57 26.71 -2.88
CA SER A 98 25.42 27.33 -1.84
C SER A 98 26.92 26.97 -1.95
N LYS A 99 27.32 26.14 -2.91
CA LYS A 99 28.73 25.76 -3.13
C LYS A 99 29.16 25.98 -4.58
N GLY A 100 29.78 27.13 -4.81
CA GLY A 100 30.93 27.29 -5.70
C GLY A 100 30.71 27.07 -7.20
N THR A 101 30.75 28.18 -7.93
CA THR A 101 31.02 28.31 -9.38
C THR A 101 32.18 27.43 -9.88
N ALA A 102 31.94 26.60 -10.89
CA ALA A 102 32.95 26.14 -11.84
C ALA A 102 32.28 25.64 -13.13
N GLU A 103 32.49 26.35 -14.23
CA GLU A 103 32.20 25.90 -15.59
C GLU A 103 32.92 24.58 -15.89
N LYS A 104 32.27 23.68 -16.65
CA LYS A 104 32.94 22.93 -17.72
C LYS A 104 31.96 22.23 -18.66
N TYR A 105 32.22 22.51 -19.92
CA TYR A 105 31.69 21.97 -21.15
C TYR A 105 32.14 20.51 -21.32
N THR A 106 31.20 19.55 -21.40
CA THR A 106 31.47 18.21 -21.96
C THR A 106 30.25 17.69 -22.72
N GLN A 107 30.30 17.92 -24.04
CA GLN A 107 29.79 17.09 -25.14
C GLN A 107 28.62 16.14 -24.83
N LYS A 108 27.40 16.59 -25.17
CA LYS A 108 26.32 15.70 -25.57
C LYS A 108 26.75 14.98 -26.85
N ARG A 109 27.03 13.68 -26.77
CA ARG A 109 27.01 12.81 -27.95
C ARG A 109 25.55 12.69 -28.39
N MET A 110 25.11 13.59 -29.26
CA MET A 110 23.94 13.34 -30.09
C MET A 110 24.35 12.33 -31.15
N LEU A 111 23.70 11.16 -31.12
CA LEU A 111 23.77 10.18 -32.19
C LEU A 111 23.27 10.84 -33.47
N SER A 112 24.15 10.93 -34.46
CA SER A 112 23.84 11.43 -35.80
C SER A 112 23.05 10.36 -36.56
N PHE A 113 21.74 10.53 -36.67
CA PHE A 113 20.99 10.06 -37.82
C PHE A 113 20.35 11.30 -38.46
N VAL A 114 20.99 11.78 -39.52
CA VAL A 114 20.48 12.83 -40.41
C VAL A 114 19.70 12.16 -41.52
N GLY A 115 18.49 12.65 -41.75
CA GLY A 115 17.83 12.66 -43.05
C GLY A 115 16.60 11.76 -43.17
N ASN A 116 15.40 12.31 -42.92
CA ASN A 116 14.42 12.60 -43.98
C ASN A 116 13.09 13.14 -43.39
N ASP A 117 12.62 14.25 -43.96
CA ASP A 117 11.26 14.83 -44.01
C ASP A 117 10.38 15.03 -42.76
N GLU A 118 9.97 16.31 -42.63
CA GLU A 118 8.60 16.86 -42.51
C GLU A 118 7.46 16.02 -41.91
N GLU A 119 6.71 16.71 -41.01
CA GLU A 119 5.33 16.42 -40.56
C GLU A 119 5.16 15.07 -39.82
N GLU A 120 4.69 15.01 -38.58
CA GLU A 120 3.29 15.21 -38.17
C GLU A 120 3.26 14.97 -36.64
N GLU A 121 2.61 15.85 -35.86
CA GLU A 121 2.27 15.59 -34.46
C GLU A 121 1.18 14.51 -34.39
N GLU A 122 1.53 13.25 -34.57
CA GLU A 122 0.66 12.13 -34.24
C GLU A 122 0.94 11.62 -32.83
N GLU A 123 -0.11 11.61 -32.00
CA GLU A 123 -0.15 10.95 -30.70
C GLU A 123 0.45 9.55 -30.78
N ILE A 124 1.56 9.32 -30.07
CA ILE A 124 2.20 8.02 -29.96
C ILE A 124 1.27 7.08 -29.16
N VAL A 125 0.34 6.42 -29.85
CA VAL A 125 -0.44 5.31 -29.29
C VAL A 125 0.52 4.14 -29.07
N ILE A 126 0.91 3.91 -27.83
CA ILE A 126 1.74 2.77 -27.43
C ILE A 126 0.90 1.50 -27.55
N VAL A 127 0.85 0.92 -28.75
CA VAL A 127 0.30 -0.41 -28.98
C VAL A 127 1.25 -1.41 -28.31
N SER A 128 0.77 -2.11 -27.27
CA SER A 128 1.53 -3.18 -26.63
C SER A 128 1.81 -4.28 -27.66
N LYS A 129 3.09 -4.47 -27.99
CA LYS A 129 3.51 -5.54 -28.89
C LYS A 129 3.12 -6.88 -28.26
N LYS A 130 2.20 -7.62 -28.89
CA LYS A 130 1.97 -9.03 -28.56
C LYS A 130 3.32 -9.74 -28.60
N ARG A 131 3.61 -10.58 -27.59
CA ARG A 131 4.90 -11.27 -27.46
C ARG A 131 5.03 -12.32 -28.58
N VAL A 132 5.45 -11.88 -29.77
CA VAL A 132 5.73 -12.78 -30.90
C VAL A 132 7.14 -13.33 -30.71
N GLY A 133 7.28 -14.64 -30.57
CA GLY A 133 8.58 -15.32 -30.45
C GLY A 133 8.97 -15.82 -29.06
N MET A 134 8.09 -15.75 -28.06
CA MET A 134 8.28 -16.45 -26.78
C MET A 134 7.50 -17.76 -26.77
N ASP A 135 8.14 -18.84 -26.32
CA ASP A 135 7.50 -20.14 -26.16
C ASP A 135 6.36 -20.07 -25.11
N PRO A 136 5.12 -20.45 -25.44
CA PRO A 136 3.97 -20.31 -24.56
C PRO A 136 3.96 -21.30 -23.39
N THR A 137 4.85 -22.29 -23.39
CA THR A 137 4.99 -23.32 -22.36
C THR A 137 5.98 -22.93 -21.25
N VAL A 138 6.77 -21.88 -21.45
CA VAL A 138 7.72 -21.40 -20.44
C VAL A 138 6.96 -20.58 -19.41
N ASP A 139 7.06 -20.97 -18.14
CA ASP A 139 6.41 -20.26 -17.04
C ASP A 139 7.02 -18.85 -16.87
N THR A 140 6.24 -17.84 -17.22
CA THR A 140 6.60 -16.42 -17.05
C THR A 140 5.90 -15.80 -15.85
N SER A 141 5.38 -16.61 -14.92
CA SER A 141 4.70 -16.17 -13.68
C SER A 141 5.57 -15.24 -12.83
N PHE A 142 6.89 -15.44 -12.84
CA PHE A 142 7.88 -14.67 -12.08
C PHE A 142 8.18 -13.28 -12.65
N LEU A 143 7.88 -13.04 -13.94
CA LEU A 143 8.06 -11.72 -14.54
C LEU A 143 6.92 -10.79 -14.11
N PRO A 144 7.21 -9.53 -13.73
CA PRO A 144 6.20 -8.49 -13.52
C PRO A 144 5.38 -8.29 -14.80
N ASP A 145 4.12 -8.72 -14.74
CA ASP A 145 3.21 -8.69 -15.88
C ASP A 145 1.96 -7.90 -15.48
N LYS A 146 1.83 -6.69 -16.03
CA LYS A 146 0.75 -5.75 -15.69
C LYS A 146 -0.63 -6.34 -16.02
N GLU A 147 -0.78 -6.98 -17.16
CA GLU A 147 -2.05 -7.59 -17.57
C GLU A 147 -2.46 -8.75 -16.64
N ARG A 148 -1.49 -9.58 -16.23
CA ARG A 148 -1.74 -10.66 -15.26
C ARG A 148 -2.16 -10.11 -13.89
N GLN A 149 -1.48 -9.07 -13.42
CA GLN A 149 -1.81 -8.42 -12.16
C GLN A 149 -3.22 -7.80 -12.19
N GLU A 150 -3.59 -7.15 -13.31
CA GLU A 150 -4.94 -6.62 -13.51
C GLU A 150 -6.00 -7.73 -13.54
N GLN A 151 -5.73 -8.86 -14.19
CA GLN A 151 -6.64 -10.01 -14.18
C GLN A 151 -6.79 -10.62 -12.78
N LEU A 152 -5.69 -10.75 -12.03
CA LEU A 152 -5.72 -11.22 -10.64
C LEU A 152 -6.47 -10.23 -9.73
N ALA A 153 -6.31 -8.92 -9.96
CA ALA A 153 -7.03 -7.89 -9.23
C ALA A 153 -8.54 -7.98 -9.50
N LYS A 154 -8.96 -8.08 -10.77
CA LYS A 154 -10.36 -8.27 -11.15
C LYS A 154 -10.96 -9.53 -10.51
N ARG A 155 -10.24 -10.67 -10.58
CA ARG A 155 -10.65 -11.92 -9.92
C ARG A 155 -10.82 -11.75 -8.41
N LYS A 156 -9.93 -10.99 -7.76
CA LYS A 156 -10.04 -10.70 -6.32
C LYS A 156 -11.23 -9.80 -6.00
N GLU A 157 -11.49 -8.80 -6.84
CA GLU A 157 -12.66 -7.92 -6.70
C GLU A 157 -13.96 -8.71 -6.85
N GLU A 158 -14.07 -9.55 -7.89
CA GLU A 158 -15.19 -10.47 -8.09
C GLU A 158 -15.41 -11.35 -6.85
N LEU A 159 -14.38 -12.06 -6.39
CA LEU A 159 -14.46 -12.90 -5.19
C LEU A 159 -14.83 -12.11 -3.93
N ALA A 160 -14.34 -10.87 -3.79
CA ALA A 160 -14.69 -10.01 -2.66
C ALA A 160 -16.17 -9.58 -2.71
N THR A 161 -16.70 -9.29 -3.90
CA THR A 161 -18.12 -8.98 -4.08
C THR A 161 -19.01 -10.20 -3.81
N GLU A 162 -18.63 -11.38 -4.32
CA GLU A 162 -19.32 -12.64 -4.06
C GLU A 162 -19.32 -12.98 -2.57
N TRP A 163 -18.18 -12.84 -1.89
CA TRP A 163 -18.07 -13.08 -0.47
C TRP A 163 -18.96 -12.12 0.34
N LYS A 164 -18.98 -10.82 -0.01
CA LYS A 164 -19.89 -9.85 0.61
C LYS A 164 -21.35 -10.20 0.37
N ALA A 165 -21.71 -10.59 -0.86
CA ALA A 165 -23.07 -10.99 -1.20
C ALA A 165 -23.50 -12.27 -0.45
N GLN A 166 -22.60 -13.23 -0.27
CA GLN A 166 -22.85 -14.43 0.52
C GLN A 166 -23.06 -14.09 2.01
N GLN A 167 -22.20 -13.22 2.57
CA GLN A 167 -22.35 -12.73 3.94
C GLN A 167 -23.68 -12.00 4.15
N GLU A 168 -24.05 -11.14 3.21
CA GLU A 168 -25.32 -10.42 3.25
C GLU A 168 -26.51 -11.37 3.11
N LYS A 169 -26.40 -12.41 2.27
CA LYS A 169 -27.44 -13.42 2.12
C LYS A 169 -27.64 -14.23 3.40
N GLU A 170 -26.56 -14.67 4.04
CA GLU A 170 -26.61 -15.43 5.30
C GLU A 170 -27.19 -14.59 6.44
N LYS A 171 -26.79 -13.30 6.54
CA LYS A 171 -27.39 -12.36 7.49
C LYS A 171 -28.86 -12.08 7.18
N ASN A 172 -29.24 -12.01 5.92
CA ASN A 172 -30.63 -11.79 5.52
C ASN A 172 -31.51 -13.05 5.64
N GLU A 173 -30.98 -14.21 6.04
CA GLU A 173 -31.80 -15.40 6.25
C GLU A 173 -32.90 -15.13 7.28
N GLU A 174 -34.14 -15.43 6.90
CA GLU A 174 -35.30 -15.24 7.75
C GLU A 174 -35.46 -16.43 8.71
N ILE A 175 -35.40 -16.16 10.01
CA ILE A 175 -35.72 -17.10 11.07
C ILE A 175 -37.16 -16.87 11.54
N THR A 176 -37.87 -17.97 11.81
CA THR A 176 -39.13 -17.92 12.58
C THR A 176 -38.81 -18.10 14.05
N ILE A 177 -39.06 -17.07 14.86
CA ILE A 177 -38.84 -17.07 16.30
C ILE A 177 -40.19 -17.36 16.97
N ALA A 178 -40.22 -18.45 17.73
CA ALA A 178 -41.31 -18.74 18.65
C ALA A 178 -41.04 -18.02 19.97
N TYR A 179 -42.00 -17.25 20.46
CA TYR A 179 -41.91 -16.51 21.70
C TYR A 179 -43.21 -16.63 22.49
N VAL A 180 -43.13 -16.22 23.75
CA VAL A 180 -44.27 -16.17 24.66
C VAL A 180 -44.41 -14.74 25.15
N TYR A 181 -45.59 -14.17 24.97
CA TYR A 181 -45.97 -12.94 25.65
C TYR A 181 -46.57 -13.29 27.01
N TRP A 182 -46.15 -12.54 28.04
CA TRP A 182 -46.55 -12.75 29.43
C TRP A 182 -47.13 -11.47 30.02
N ASP A 183 -48.40 -11.54 30.39
CA ASP A 183 -49.18 -10.49 31.07
C ASP A 183 -49.81 -11.00 32.38
N GLY A 184 -49.33 -12.15 32.87
CA GLY A 184 -49.99 -12.98 33.89
C GLY A 184 -50.56 -14.28 33.32
N SER A 185 -50.71 -14.37 31.99
CA SER A 185 -51.01 -15.60 31.25
C SER A 185 -49.99 -15.82 30.13
N SER A 186 -49.80 -17.09 29.73
CA SER A 186 -48.83 -17.47 28.71
C SER A 186 -49.45 -17.45 27.31
N HIS A 187 -49.04 -16.49 26.47
CA HIS A 187 -49.52 -16.35 25.10
C HIS A 187 -48.41 -16.73 24.10
N ARG A 188 -48.49 -17.93 23.53
CA ARG A 188 -47.52 -18.41 22.53
C ARG A 188 -47.77 -17.77 21.16
N LYS A 189 -46.73 -17.20 20.57
CA LYS A 189 -46.77 -16.57 19.24
C LYS A 189 -45.51 -16.86 18.46
N ASN A 190 -45.61 -16.79 17.14
CA ASN A 190 -44.50 -16.93 16.23
C ASN A 190 -44.35 -15.65 15.42
N THR A 191 -43.13 -15.18 15.21
CA THR A 191 -42.84 -14.03 14.36
C THR A 191 -41.61 -14.34 13.50
N ARG A 192 -41.68 -13.96 12.21
CA ARG A 192 -40.58 -14.14 11.27
C ARG A 192 -39.73 -12.88 11.21
N MET A 193 -38.42 -12.99 11.32
CA MET A 193 -37.49 -11.88 11.18
C MET A 193 -36.12 -12.31 10.62
N LYS A 194 -35.29 -11.36 10.20
CA LYS A 194 -33.95 -11.63 9.65
C LYS A 194 -32.92 -11.86 10.76
N LYS A 195 -31.87 -12.63 10.48
CA LYS A 195 -30.70 -12.78 11.37
C LYS A 195 -29.98 -11.43 11.53
N GLY A 196 -29.67 -11.03 12.77
CA GLY A 196 -29.02 -9.74 13.06
C GLY A 196 -29.96 -8.54 13.19
N ALA A 197 -31.27 -8.76 13.25
CA ALA A 197 -32.20 -7.75 13.70
C ALA A 197 -32.04 -7.53 15.22
N THR A 198 -32.12 -6.28 15.67
CA THR A 198 -32.01 -5.98 17.10
C THR A 198 -33.20 -6.54 17.88
N ILE A 199 -33.01 -6.78 19.17
CA ILE A 199 -34.11 -7.18 20.06
C ILE A 199 -35.19 -6.11 20.12
N ALA A 200 -34.83 -4.83 20.05
CA ALA A 200 -35.81 -3.74 19.90
C ALA A 200 -36.72 -3.92 18.67
N GLN A 201 -36.15 -4.26 17.52
CA GLN A 201 -36.90 -4.51 16.28
C GLN A 201 -37.78 -5.77 16.41
N PHE A 202 -37.29 -6.80 17.09
CA PHE A 202 -38.09 -7.99 17.42
C PHE A 202 -39.31 -7.62 18.26
N LEU A 203 -39.10 -6.89 19.35
CA LEU A 203 -40.16 -6.47 20.26
C LEU A 203 -41.17 -5.57 19.56
N ALA A 204 -40.74 -4.63 18.72
CA ALA A 204 -41.65 -3.80 17.93
C ALA A 204 -42.56 -4.65 17.01
N LYS A 205 -41.97 -5.62 16.31
CA LYS A 205 -42.72 -6.54 15.43
C LYS A 205 -43.65 -7.48 16.21
N ALA A 206 -43.22 -7.93 17.39
CA ALA A 206 -44.04 -8.72 18.30
C ALA A 206 -45.24 -7.92 18.81
N ILE A 207 -45.03 -6.65 19.21
CA ILE A 207 -46.11 -5.74 19.61
C ILE A 207 -47.10 -5.58 18.45
N GLU A 208 -46.66 -5.34 17.22
CA GLU A 208 -47.56 -5.21 16.07
C GLU A 208 -48.46 -6.44 15.85
N ALA A 209 -47.91 -7.64 16.06
CA ALA A 209 -48.67 -8.88 16.00
C ALA A 209 -49.70 -8.97 17.14
N LEU A 210 -49.31 -8.58 18.36
CA LEU A 210 -50.14 -8.65 19.55
C LEU A 210 -51.20 -7.53 19.63
N LYS A 211 -50.97 -6.36 19.02
CA LYS A 211 -51.92 -5.23 18.96
C LYS A 211 -53.28 -5.61 18.35
N LYS A 212 -53.34 -6.70 17.57
CA LYS A 212 -54.59 -7.22 16.99
C LYS A 212 -55.48 -7.90 18.02
N GLU A 213 -54.89 -8.47 19.07
CA GLU A 213 -55.58 -9.29 20.08
C GLU A 213 -55.70 -8.55 21.41
N PHE A 214 -54.72 -7.71 21.75
CA PHE A 214 -54.66 -6.98 23.02
C PHE A 214 -54.61 -5.48 22.77
N THR A 215 -55.68 -4.78 23.15
CA THR A 215 -55.80 -3.32 23.02
C THR A 215 -54.86 -2.57 23.95
N GLU A 216 -54.47 -3.18 25.07
CA GLU A 216 -53.54 -2.61 26.07
C GLU A 216 -52.15 -2.35 25.47
N LEU A 217 -51.68 -3.26 24.62
CA LEU A 217 -50.38 -3.16 23.93
C LEU A 217 -50.36 -2.08 22.83
N LYS A 218 -51.50 -1.44 22.51
CA LYS A 218 -51.56 -0.39 21.49
C LYS A 218 -50.73 0.83 21.88
N SER A 219 -50.66 1.14 23.17
CA SER A 219 -49.92 2.28 23.73
C SER A 219 -48.47 1.94 24.11
N CYS A 220 -48.10 0.66 24.15
CA CYS A 220 -46.79 0.22 24.62
C CYS A 220 -45.69 0.47 23.58
N ILE A 221 -44.53 0.89 24.10
CA ILE A 221 -43.28 1.10 23.36
C ILE A 221 -42.41 -0.16 23.55
N PRO A 222 -41.60 -0.57 22.56
CA PRO A 222 -40.66 -1.69 22.72
C PRO A 222 -39.73 -1.56 23.94
N GLU A 223 -39.43 -0.34 24.38
CA GLU A 223 -38.61 -0.08 25.58
C GLU A 223 -39.27 -0.49 26.90
N ASN A 224 -40.60 -0.57 26.94
CA ASN A 224 -41.36 -0.97 28.14
C ASN A 224 -41.48 -2.49 28.29
N LEU A 225 -41.05 -3.26 27.29
CA LEU A 225 -41.02 -4.71 27.35
C LEU A 225 -39.61 -5.16 27.69
N MET A 226 -39.49 -6.33 28.29
CA MET A 226 -38.19 -6.98 28.51
C MET A 226 -38.15 -8.27 27.71
N PHE A 227 -37.02 -8.53 27.05
CA PHE A 227 -36.77 -9.82 26.42
C PHE A 227 -36.06 -10.75 27.41
N ILE A 228 -36.68 -11.88 27.71
CA ILE A 228 -36.16 -12.89 28.63
C ILE A 228 -35.96 -14.17 27.82
N LYS A 229 -34.70 -14.64 27.77
CA LYS A 229 -34.35 -15.93 27.19
C LYS A 229 -33.88 -16.84 28.31
N GLU A 230 -34.69 -17.85 28.63
CA GLU A 230 -34.45 -18.74 29.78
C GLU A 230 -34.33 -17.89 31.06
N ASP A 231 -33.14 -17.76 31.63
CA ASP A 231 -32.87 -16.98 32.84
C ASP A 231 -32.16 -15.64 32.57
N LEU A 232 -31.93 -15.29 31.30
CA LEU A 232 -31.18 -14.10 30.89
C LEU A 232 -32.09 -13.01 30.34
N ILE A 233 -32.03 -11.82 30.94
CA ILE A 233 -32.61 -10.61 30.38
C ILE A 233 -31.61 -10.03 29.38
N ILE A 234 -32.01 -9.93 28.12
CA ILE A 234 -31.13 -9.42 27.07
C ILE A 234 -31.52 -7.97 26.74
N PRO A 235 -30.58 -7.01 26.81
CA PRO A 235 -30.83 -5.62 26.46
C PRO A 235 -31.26 -5.40 25.01
N HIS A 236 -32.01 -4.33 24.76
CA HIS A 236 -32.69 -4.09 23.48
C HIS A 236 -31.74 -3.78 22.30
N PHE A 237 -30.51 -3.37 22.60
CA PHE A 237 -29.50 -3.01 21.59
C PHE A 237 -28.73 -4.20 21.04
N TYR A 238 -28.86 -5.40 21.63
CA TYR A 238 -28.22 -6.60 21.09
C TYR A 238 -28.90 -7.06 19.80
N THR A 239 -28.08 -7.61 18.90
CA THR A 239 -28.44 -8.18 17.58
C THR A 239 -28.11 -9.65 17.51
#